data_AF-A0A0B1PCB5-F1
#
_entry.id   AF-A0A0B1PCB5-F1
#
_cell.length_a   1.000
_cell.length_b   1.000
_cell.length_c   1.000
_cell.angle_alpha   90.00
_cell.angle_beta   90.00
_cell.angle_gamma   90.00
#
_symmetry.space_group_name_H-M   'P 1'
#
loop_
_entity.id
_entity.type
_entity.pdbx_description
1 polymer ?
#
loop_
_entity_poly.entity_id
_entity_poly.type
_entity_poly.pdbx_seq_one_letter_code
_entity_poly.pdbx_strand_id
1 'polypeptide(L)'
;MIPTVPASIRKQQGDVEISGSILSDEIERVSSVRSTHVKLYGRNKPEAPHRTWMAFFEKAPRSGFRVFDESGVARTFKKQQPLEFCKRCNGHHPAKNCSRAPSCGNCGSTNHATEICMAATKCRNCGGPHRSDSRKYLARPTRSGAPTKEQLRIYRQAGDREYQAVLRARAAEEIAATANCNIDLTNSQPSEGDIITDNIQASPVEDSTDDARRL
;
A
#
# COMPACT_ATOMS: atom_id res chain seq x y z
N MET A 1 23.36 2.32 19.56
CA MET A 1 21.99 2.57 20.07
C MET A 1 21.99 2.36 21.56
N ILE A 2 21.48 3.33 22.30
CA ILE A 2 21.47 3.35 23.77
C ILE A 2 19.98 3.41 24.20
N PRO A 3 19.40 2.29 24.64
CA PRO A 3 18.00 2.25 25.06
C PRO A 3 17.82 2.84 26.47
N THR A 4 16.57 3.22 26.78
CA THR A 4 16.11 3.63 28.11
C THR A 4 16.97 4.68 28.82
N VAL A 5 17.53 5.63 28.08
CA VAL A 5 18.23 6.80 28.66
C VAL A 5 17.19 7.67 29.36
N PRO A 6 17.38 8.08 30.63
CA PRO A 6 16.42 8.93 31.31
C PRO A 6 16.20 10.26 30.57
N ALA A 7 15.02 10.85 30.72
CA ALA A 7 14.71 12.15 30.10
C ALA A 7 15.46 13.29 30.78
N SER A 8 15.67 13.20 32.09
CA SER A 8 16.41 14.17 32.90
C SER A 8 17.34 13.46 33.90
N ILE A 9 18.34 14.18 34.39
CA ILE A 9 19.23 13.73 35.47
C ILE A 9 19.24 14.77 36.59
N ARG A 10 19.40 14.31 37.82
CA ARG A 10 19.51 15.19 38.99
C ARG A 10 20.92 15.78 39.06
N LYS A 11 21.04 17.10 38.99
CA LYS A 11 22.27 17.85 39.29
C LYS A 11 22.10 18.65 40.59
N GLN A 12 23.19 19.25 41.08
CA GLN A 12 23.16 20.11 42.27
C GLN A 12 22.17 21.28 42.11
N GLN A 13 22.03 21.81 40.89
CA GLN A 13 21.11 22.91 40.55
C GLN A 13 19.67 22.44 40.26
N GLY A 14 19.35 21.15 40.43
CA GLY A 14 18.04 20.56 40.13
C GLY A 14 18.06 19.59 38.96
N ASP A 15 16.88 19.26 38.44
CA ASP A 15 16.73 18.32 37.32
C ASP A 15 17.09 19.01 36.00
N VAL A 16 17.96 18.37 35.22
CA VAL A 16 18.39 18.85 33.91
C VAL A 16 18.00 17.84 32.85
N GLU A 17 17.27 18.30 31.82
CA GLU A 17 16.93 17.46 30.67
C GLU A 17 18.21 17.01 29.93
N ILE A 18 18.27 15.74 29.57
CA ILE A 18 19.41 15.19 28.84
C ILE A 18 19.36 15.68 27.39
N SER A 19 20.24 16.62 27.08
CA SER A 19 20.49 17.10 25.73
C SER A 19 21.51 16.21 25.01
N GLY A 20 21.66 16.42 23.69
CA GLY A 20 22.66 15.69 22.89
C GLY A 20 24.10 15.94 23.35
N SER A 21 24.42 17.13 23.84
CA SER A 21 25.78 17.42 24.35
C SER A 21 26.06 16.66 25.63
N ILE A 22 25.14 16.72 26.61
CA ILE A 22 25.26 16.00 27.89
C ILE A 22 25.42 14.50 27.64
N LEU A 23 24.64 13.93 26.72
CA LEU A 23 24.78 12.52 26.36
C LEU A 23 26.12 12.22 25.67
N SER A 24 26.61 13.10 24.80
CA SER A 24 27.89 12.89 24.10
C SER A 24 29.07 12.89 25.07
N ASP A 25 29.07 13.82 26.03
CA ASP A 25 30.11 13.91 27.06
C ASP A 25 30.09 12.69 27.98
N GLU A 26 28.89 12.22 28.34
CA GLU A 26 28.74 10.99 29.13
C GLU A 26 29.19 9.74 28.37
N ILE A 27 28.88 9.62 27.07
CA ILE A 27 29.36 8.54 26.22
C ILE A 27 30.89 8.53 26.18
N GLU A 28 31.52 9.70 26.01
CA GLU A 28 32.97 9.82 26.00
C GLU A 28 33.58 9.40 27.34
N ARG A 29 32.98 9.82 28.46
CA ARG A 29 33.41 9.42 29.82
C ARG A 29 33.41 7.90 30.01
N VAL A 30 32.34 7.21 29.60
CA VAL A 30 32.16 5.77 29.88
C VAL A 30 32.79 4.86 28.84
N SER A 31 32.98 5.34 27.61
CA SER A 31 33.48 4.52 26.50
C SER A 31 34.89 4.92 26.01
N SER A 32 35.43 6.03 26.52
CA SER A 32 36.68 6.66 26.08
C SER A 32 36.70 7.04 24.59
N VAL A 33 35.52 7.13 23.96
CA VAL A 33 35.36 7.48 22.55
C VAL A 33 34.27 8.54 22.42
N ARG A 34 34.62 9.69 21.83
CA ARG A 34 33.64 10.75 21.53
C ARG A 34 32.78 10.35 20.33
N SER A 35 31.47 10.47 20.48
CA SER A 35 30.55 10.30 19.35
C SER A 35 30.62 11.50 18.40
N THR A 36 30.61 11.24 17.09
CA THR A 36 30.55 12.27 16.05
C THR A 36 29.20 12.99 16.06
N HIS A 37 28.13 12.26 16.36
CA HIS A 37 26.77 12.79 16.40
C HIS A 37 25.90 11.92 17.29
N VAL A 38 24.93 12.53 17.98
CA VAL A 38 23.88 11.82 18.69
C VAL A 38 22.51 12.36 18.31
N LYS A 39 21.51 11.48 18.23
CA LYS A 39 20.12 11.86 18.02
C LYS A 39 19.14 10.91 18.68
N LEU A 40 17.94 11.40 18.96
CA LEU A 40 16.83 10.58 19.41
C LEU A 40 16.41 9.55 18.35
N TYR A 41 15.99 8.37 18.79
CA TYR A 41 15.63 7.24 17.93
C TYR A 41 14.28 6.64 18.33
N GLY A 42 13.49 6.27 17.33
CA GLY A 42 12.16 5.68 17.55
C GLY A 42 11.10 6.72 17.91
N ARG A 43 10.04 6.28 18.58
CA ARG A 43 8.97 7.17 19.07
C ARG A 43 9.42 7.83 20.37
N ASN A 44 9.60 9.14 20.35
CA ASN A 44 9.99 9.93 21.51
C ASN A 44 8.79 10.77 21.92
N LYS A 45 8.06 10.32 22.94
CA LYS A 45 7.00 11.14 23.56
C LYS A 45 7.65 12.09 24.56
N PRO A 46 7.33 13.40 24.57
CA PRO A 46 7.92 14.35 25.50
C PRO A 46 7.80 13.92 26.96
N GLU A 47 6.66 13.32 27.32
CA GLU A 47 6.29 12.90 28.67
C GLU A 47 6.87 11.54 29.09
N ALA A 48 7.56 10.83 28.18
CA ALA A 48 8.14 9.53 28.51
C ALA A 48 9.36 9.70 29.44
N PRO A 49 9.45 8.94 30.54
CA PRO A 49 10.56 9.04 31.49
C PRO A 49 11.89 8.59 30.89
N HIS A 50 11.86 7.80 29.82
CA HIS A 50 13.04 7.33 29.13
C HIS A 50 12.91 7.49 27.61
N ARG A 51 14.05 7.75 26.96
CA ARG A 51 14.20 7.92 25.52
C ARG A 51 15.28 6.98 24.98
N THR A 52 15.21 6.66 23.70
CA THR A 52 16.25 5.86 23.04
C THR A 52 17.11 6.77 22.17
N TRP A 53 18.42 6.64 22.27
CA TRP A 53 19.36 7.45 21.51
C TRP A 53 20.19 6.62 20.53
N MET A 54 20.55 7.24 19.41
CA MET A 54 21.52 6.76 18.44
C MET A 54 22.76 7.62 18.53
N ALA A 55 23.88 7.01 18.91
CA ALA A 55 25.20 7.61 18.83
C ALA A 55 25.95 7.06 17.62
N PHE A 56 26.58 7.95 16.87
CA PHE A 56 27.37 7.67 15.68
C PHE A 56 28.85 7.89 16.00
N PHE A 57 29.69 7.01 15.50
CA PHE A 57 31.13 6.99 15.77
C PHE A 57 31.87 6.69 14.46
N GLU A 58 33.04 7.29 14.27
CA GLU A 58 33.97 6.87 13.21
C GLU A 58 34.55 5.49 13.50
N LYS A 59 34.94 5.26 14.76
CA LYS A 59 35.36 3.97 15.29
C LYS A 59 34.49 3.64 16.50
N ALA A 60 33.68 2.59 16.39
CA ALA A 60 32.74 2.23 17.44
C ALA A 60 33.48 1.79 18.72
N PRO A 61 33.10 2.29 19.91
CA PRO A 61 33.59 1.75 21.17
C PRO A 61 33.13 0.30 21.37
N ARG A 62 33.72 -0.38 22.36
CA ARG A 62 33.26 -1.71 22.77
C ARG A 62 31.78 -1.63 23.20
N SER A 63 30.95 -2.52 22.68
CA SER A 63 29.56 -2.64 23.14
C SER A 63 29.52 -3.08 24.60
N GLY A 64 28.46 -2.75 25.33
CA GLY A 64 28.29 -3.19 26.72
C GLY A 64 28.26 -2.06 27.76
N PHE A 65 28.63 -0.83 27.39
CA PHE A 65 28.59 0.30 28.32
C PHE A 65 27.16 0.79 28.58
N ARG A 66 26.99 1.51 29.69
CA ARG A 66 25.78 2.25 30.05
C ARG A 66 26.16 3.71 30.25
N VAL A 67 25.24 4.60 29.91
CA VAL A 67 25.32 6.03 30.24
C VAL A 67 24.47 6.33 31.46
N PHE A 68 24.94 7.25 32.30
CA PHE A 68 24.30 7.69 33.55
C PHE A 68 23.98 6.56 34.53
N ASP A 69 24.61 5.40 34.38
CA ASP A 69 24.37 4.16 35.15
C ASP A 69 22.92 3.60 35.14
N GLU A 70 21.95 4.35 34.59
CA GLU A 70 20.53 3.98 34.52
C GLU A 70 20.09 3.44 33.14
N SER A 71 20.76 3.88 32.09
CA SER A 71 20.38 3.47 30.73
C SER A 71 20.54 1.96 30.51
N GLY A 72 19.82 1.45 29.52
CA GLY A 72 20.03 0.09 29.05
C GLY A 72 21.36 -0.04 28.31
N VAL A 73 21.88 -1.26 28.25
CA VAL A 73 23.19 -1.55 27.66
C VAL A 73 23.25 -1.07 26.21
N ALA A 74 24.26 -0.24 25.92
CA ALA A 74 24.55 0.26 24.58
C ALA A 74 24.89 -0.90 23.64
N ARG A 75 24.18 -0.96 22.52
CA ARG A 75 24.32 -2.02 21.51
C ARG A 75 24.48 -1.46 20.10
N THR A 76 25.22 -2.18 19.28
CA THR A 76 25.36 -1.87 17.85
C THR A 76 23.99 -1.86 17.19
N PHE A 77 23.68 -0.79 16.47
CA PHE A 77 22.44 -0.73 15.71
C PHE A 77 22.56 -1.64 14.49
N LYS A 78 21.80 -2.73 14.48
CA LYS A 78 21.66 -3.58 13.29
C LYS A 78 20.46 -3.10 12.51
N LYS A 79 20.70 -2.61 11.28
CA LYS A 79 19.61 -2.38 10.33
C LYS A 79 18.83 -3.67 10.19
N GLN A 80 17.51 -3.53 10.28
CA GLN A 80 16.62 -4.65 10.12
C GLN A 80 16.69 -5.14 8.68
N GLN A 81 17.11 -6.39 8.47
CA GLN A 81 17.18 -6.97 7.13
C GLN A 81 15.78 -6.97 6.49
N PRO A 82 15.65 -6.60 5.20
CA PRO A 82 14.39 -6.69 4.50
C PRO A 82 13.79 -8.09 4.65
N LEU A 83 12.48 -8.18 4.88
CA LEU A 83 11.80 -9.48 4.83
C LEU A 83 11.77 -9.95 3.38
N GLU A 84 12.42 -11.08 3.11
CA GLU A 84 12.31 -11.73 1.81
C GLU A 84 11.01 -12.53 1.73
N PHE A 85 10.13 -12.09 0.84
CA PHE A 85 8.88 -12.77 0.54
C PHE A 85 8.98 -13.58 -0.76
N CYS A 86 8.23 -14.66 -0.84
CA CYS A 86 8.24 -15.54 -1.99
C CYS A 86 7.78 -14.83 -3.27
N LYS A 87 8.70 -14.61 -4.22
CA LYS A 87 8.38 -13.99 -5.51
C LYS A 87 7.38 -14.81 -6.34
N ARG A 88 7.51 -16.15 -6.32
CA ARG A 88 6.60 -17.08 -7.02
C ARG A 88 5.14 -16.92 -6.57
N CYS A 89 4.94 -16.65 -5.28
CA CYS A 89 3.62 -16.46 -4.71
C CYS A 89 3.30 -14.99 -4.44
N ASN A 90 3.83 -14.06 -5.24
CA ASN A 90 3.54 -12.61 -5.15
C ASN A 90 3.78 -11.99 -3.76
N GLY A 91 4.60 -12.66 -2.94
CA GLY A 91 4.98 -12.28 -1.60
C GLY A 91 3.95 -12.56 -0.50
N HIS A 92 3.08 -13.54 -0.71
CA HIS A 92 2.07 -13.95 0.27
C HIS A 92 2.60 -14.74 1.47
N HIS A 93 3.86 -15.18 1.43
CA HIS A 93 4.52 -15.86 2.53
C HIS A 93 6.04 -15.66 2.44
N PRO A 94 6.81 -16.00 3.48
CA PRO A 94 8.28 -15.93 3.46
C PRO A 94 8.87 -16.71 2.27
N ALA A 95 10.00 -16.24 1.73
CA ALA A 95 10.62 -16.85 0.55
C ALA A 95 11.10 -18.30 0.73
N LYS A 96 11.29 -18.73 1.98
CA LYS A 96 11.87 -20.03 2.33
C LYS A 96 10.97 -21.20 1.87
N ASN A 97 11.60 -22.22 1.27
CA ASN A 97 11.04 -23.53 0.96
C ASN A 97 9.72 -23.53 0.15
N CYS A 98 9.53 -22.55 -0.76
CA CYS A 98 8.35 -22.53 -1.61
C CYS A 98 8.46 -23.52 -2.79
N SER A 99 7.66 -24.58 -2.77
CA SER A 99 7.50 -25.52 -3.90
C SER A 99 6.41 -25.13 -4.90
N ARG A 100 5.62 -24.07 -4.64
CA ARG A 100 4.51 -23.65 -5.51
C ARG A 100 5.03 -23.08 -6.84
N ALA A 101 4.29 -23.35 -7.90
CA ALA A 101 4.50 -22.72 -9.19
C ALA A 101 4.31 -21.19 -9.10
N PRO A 102 5.01 -20.40 -9.92
CA PRO A 102 4.78 -18.97 -10.02
C PRO A 102 3.32 -18.66 -10.40
N SER A 103 2.68 -17.73 -9.70
CA SER A 103 1.34 -17.27 -10.03
C SER A 103 1.36 -15.88 -10.67
N CYS A 104 0.51 -15.71 -11.67
CA CYS A 104 0.29 -14.46 -12.39
C CYS A 104 -0.12 -13.34 -11.42
N GLY A 105 0.54 -12.19 -11.52
CA GLY A 105 0.24 -11.04 -10.67
C GLY A 105 -1.15 -10.45 -10.88
N ASN A 106 -1.70 -10.59 -12.09
CA ASN A 106 -2.97 -9.99 -12.52
C ASN A 106 -4.20 -10.83 -12.16
N CYS A 107 -4.12 -12.17 -12.24
CA CYS A 107 -5.26 -13.06 -12.00
C CYS A 107 -4.99 -14.22 -11.03
N GLY A 108 -3.73 -14.41 -10.61
CA GLY A 108 -3.33 -15.49 -9.70
C GLY A 108 -3.24 -16.88 -10.34
N SER A 109 -3.48 -17.03 -11.64
CA SER A 109 -3.31 -18.30 -12.36
C SER A 109 -1.86 -18.74 -12.40
N THR A 110 -1.60 -20.04 -12.32
CA THR A 110 -0.27 -20.64 -12.51
C THR A 110 -0.05 -21.13 -13.95
N ASN A 111 -1.05 -20.95 -14.83
CA ASN A 111 -1.05 -21.54 -16.18
C ASN A 111 -0.38 -20.66 -17.23
N HIS A 112 -0.09 -19.40 -16.90
CA HIS A 112 0.56 -18.47 -17.82
C HIS A 112 1.46 -17.48 -17.07
N ALA A 113 2.39 -16.87 -17.81
CA ALA A 113 3.17 -15.74 -17.33
C ALA A 113 2.31 -14.46 -17.29
N THR A 114 2.63 -13.55 -16.36
CA THR A 114 1.91 -12.26 -16.22
C THR A 114 1.85 -11.45 -17.52
N GLU A 115 2.90 -11.53 -18.35
CA GLU A 115 3.01 -10.75 -19.60
C GLU A 115 2.00 -11.15 -20.68
N ILE A 116 1.47 -12.38 -20.63
CA ILE A 116 0.49 -12.91 -21.60
C ILE A 116 -0.92 -12.94 -20.98
N CYS A 117 -1.09 -12.37 -19.79
CA CYS A 117 -2.36 -12.38 -19.10
C CYS A 117 -3.32 -11.34 -19.69
N MET A 118 -4.43 -11.80 -20.27
CA MET A 118 -5.51 -10.95 -20.78
C MET A 118 -6.57 -10.58 -19.73
N ALA A 119 -6.46 -11.12 -18.51
CA ALA A 119 -7.43 -10.85 -17.47
C ALA A 119 -7.26 -9.43 -16.90
N ALA A 120 -8.38 -8.79 -16.55
CA ALA A 120 -8.37 -7.55 -15.81
C ALA A 120 -7.60 -7.72 -14.49
N THR A 121 -6.72 -6.76 -14.19
CA THR A 121 -5.86 -6.82 -13.01
C THR A 121 -6.69 -6.78 -11.74
N LYS A 122 -6.74 -7.90 -11.03
CA LYS A 122 -7.41 -8.05 -9.74
C LYS A 122 -6.47 -8.76 -8.77
N CYS A 123 -6.17 -8.13 -7.64
CA CYS A 123 -5.31 -8.73 -6.63
C CYS A 123 -5.95 -10.02 -6.09
N ARG A 124 -5.24 -11.15 -6.17
CA ARG A 124 -5.74 -12.48 -5.78
C ARG A 124 -6.20 -12.56 -4.32
N ASN A 125 -5.66 -11.69 -3.46
CA ASN A 125 -5.86 -11.77 -2.03
C ASN A 125 -6.77 -10.69 -1.44
N CYS A 126 -6.60 -9.41 -1.84
CA CYS A 126 -7.48 -8.33 -1.36
C CYS A 126 -8.62 -8.01 -2.33
N GLY A 127 -8.61 -8.51 -3.57
CA GLY A 127 -9.64 -8.20 -4.55
C GLY A 127 -9.55 -6.81 -5.17
N GLY A 128 -8.57 -5.98 -4.78
CA GLY A 128 -8.38 -4.62 -5.28
C GLY A 128 -7.90 -4.54 -6.74
N PRO A 129 -8.07 -3.37 -7.40
CA PRO A 129 -7.70 -3.11 -8.80
C PRO A 129 -6.18 -2.86 -8.95
N HIS A 130 -5.38 -3.81 -8.49
CA HIS A 130 -3.92 -3.76 -8.59
C HIS A 130 -3.32 -5.17 -8.62
N ARG A 131 -2.07 -5.27 -9.06
CA ARG A 131 -1.33 -6.54 -9.09
C ARG A 131 -1.12 -7.12 -7.70
N SER A 132 -1.06 -8.44 -7.60
CA SER A 132 -0.85 -9.15 -6.33
C SER A 132 0.53 -8.90 -5.71
N ASP A 133 1.54 -8.59 -6.51
CA ASP A 133 2.90 -8.22 -6.05
C ASP A 133 3.05 -6.74 -5.67
N SER A 134 1.99 -5.94 -5.82
CA SER A 134 1.98 -4.53 -5.44
C SER A 134 2.22 -4.33 -3.94
N ARG A 135 2.99 -3.27 -3.60
CA ARG A 135 3.19 -2.82 -2.22
C ARG A 135 1.93 -2.21 -1.59
N LYS A 136 0.91 -1.91 -2.39
CA LYS A 136 -0.41 -1.41 -1.91
C LYS A 136 -1.19 -2.47 -1.11
N TYR A 137 -0.74 -3.72 -1.13
CA TYR A 137 -1.40 -4.84 -0.45
C TYR A 137 -1.13 -4.85 1.06
N LEU A 138 -2.10 -4.38 1.85
CA LEU A 138 -2.04 -4.32 3.31
C LEU A 138 -2.05 -5.69 4.01
N ALA A 139 -2.49 -6.75 3.31
CA ALA A 139 -2.57 -8.09 3.87
C ALA A 139 -1.30 -8.93 3.65
N ARG A 140 -0.17 -8.29 3.31
CA ARG A 140 1.14 -8.94 3.26
C ARG A 140 1.57 -9.28 4.69
N PRO A 141 2.05 -10.51 4.96
CA PRO A 141 2.61 -10.82 6.27
C PRO A 141 3.69 -9.82 6.65
N THR A 142 3.70 -9.39 7.90
CA THR A 142 4.73 -8.51 8.44
C THR A 142 5.57 -9.27 9.45
N ARG A 143 6.54 -8.59 10.06
CA ARG A 143 7.32 -9.15 11.17
C ARG A 143 6.47 -9.46 12.40
N SER A 144 5.35 -8.77 12.56
CA SER A 144 4.37 -9.02 13.62
C SER A 144 3.48 -10.23 13.33
N GLY A 145 3.64 -10.88 12.17
CA GLY A 145 2.86 -12.03 11.75
C GLY A 145 2.00 -11.76 10.51
N ALA A 146 1.25 -12.79 10.11
CA ALA A 146 0.24 -12.69 9.07
C ALA A 146 -1.03 -12.00 9.60
N PRO A 147 -1.78 -11.27 8.76
CA PRO A 147 -3.06 -10.71 9.15
C PRO A 147 -4.04 -11.77 9.64
N THR A 148 -4.89 -11.41 10.60
CA THR A 148 -5.94 -12.29 11.11
C THR A 148 -7.04 -12.50 10.07
N LYS A 149 -7.85 -13.56 10.24
CA LYS A 149 -9.01 -13.83 9.36
C LYS A 149 -9.96 -12.63 9.27
N GLU A 150 -10.15 -11.92 10.38
CA GLU A 150 -11.01 -10.73 10.44
C GLU A 150 -10.41 -9.55 9.68
N GLN A 151 -9.10 -9.29 9.86
CA GLN A 151 -8.41 -8.27 9.08
C GLN A 151 -8.47 -8.57 7.57
N LEU A 152 -8.27 -9.83 7.18
CA LEU A 152 -8.41 -10.26 5.78
C LEU A 152 -9.82 -10.02 5.22
N ARG A 153 -10.86 -10.20 6.04
CA ARG A 153 -12.25 -9.91 5.64
C ARG A 153 -12.41 -8.43 5.31
N ILE A 154 -11.95 -7.55 6.19
CA ILE A 154 -12.00 -6.09 5.99
C ILE A 154 -11.22 -5.67 4.73
N TYR A 155 -10.01 -6.18 4.55
CA TYR A 155 -9.20 -5.86 3.38
C TYR A 155 -9.83 -6.32 2.06
N ARG A 156 -10.46 -7.51 2.05
CA ARG A 156 -11.19 -8.01 0.88
C ARG A 156 -12.40 -7.17 0.55
N GLN A 157 -13.17 -6.80 1.58
CA GLN A 157 -14.35 -5.94 1.39
C GLN A 157 -13.96 -4.57 0.81
N ALA A 158 -12.88 -3.96 1.32
CA ALA A 158 -12.37 -2.70 0.81
C ALA A 158 -11.86 -2.84 -0.63
N GLY A 159 -11.04 -3.86 -0.91
CA GLY A 159 -10.48 -4.09 -2.24
C GLY A 159 -11.55 -4.41 -3.28
N ASP A 160 -12.53 -5.26 -2.96
CA ASP A 160 -13.64 -5.53 -3.88
C ASP A 160 -14.46 -4.26 -4.15
N ARG A 161 -14.69 -3.40 -3.15
CA ARG A 161 -15.37 -2.12 -3.35
C ARG A 161 -14.60 -1.20 -4.31
N GLU A 162 -13.28 -1.09 -4.14
CA GLU A 162 -12.42 -0.31 -5.04
C GLU A 162 -12.43 -0.87 -6.46
N TYR A 163 -12.37 -2.20 -6.59
CA TYR A 163 -12.40 -2.87 -7.88
C TYR A 163 -13.72 -2.61 -8.62
N GLN A 164 -14.85 -2.72 -7.92
CA GLN A 164 -16.16 -2.41 -8.48
C GLN A 164 -16.32 -0.93 -8.86
N ALA A 165 -15.68 -0.01 -8.13
CA ALA A 165 -15.66 1.40 -8.52
C ALA A 165 -14.90 1.62 -9.84
N VAL A 166 -13.75 0.95 -10.01
CA VAL A 166 -12.98 1.01 -11.26
C VAL A 166 -13.77 0.41 -12.43
N LEU A 167 -14.47 -0.71 -12.24
CA LEU A 167 -15.32 -1.29 -13.29
C LEU A 167 -16.45 -0.33 -13.70
N ARG A 168 -17.12 0.30 -12.72
CA ARG A 168 -18.16 1.30 -13.01
C ARG A 168 -17.62 2.53 -13.73
N ALA A 169 -16.44 3.01 -13.35
CA ALA A 169 -15.80 4.14 -14.02
C ALA A 169 -15.48 3.82 -15.49
N ARG A 170 -14.89 2.64 -15.77
CA ARG A 170 -14.61 2.19 -17.14
C ARG A 170 -15.87 2.06 -17.98
N ALA A 171 -16.93 1.47 -17.44
CA ALA A 171 -18.20 1.37 -18.14
C ALA A 171 -18.79 2.77 -18.46
N ALA A 172 -18.68 3.73 -17.53
CA ALA A 172 -19.12 5.09 -17.77
C ALA A 172 -18.26 5.81 -18.82
N GLU A 173 -16.95 5.58 -18.84
CA GLU A 173 -16.03 6.07 -19.88
C GLU A 173 -16.38 5.51 -21.27
N GLU A 174 -16.67 4.21 -21.37
CA GLU A 174 -17.10 3.56 -22.61
C GLU A 174 -18.46 4.11 -23.11
N ILE A 175 -19.41 4.35 -22.21
CA ILE A 175 -20.70 4.98 -22.54
C ILE A 175 -20.48 6.43 -23.01
N ALA A 176 -19.62 7.19 -22.35
CA ALA A 176 -19.31 8.56 -22.75
C ALA A 176 -18.59 8.62 -24.12
N ALA A 177 -17.67 7.69 -24.38
CA ALA A 177 -16.96 7.60 -25.65
C ALA A 177 -17.91 7.28 -26.81
N THR A 178 -18.82 6.33 -26.62
CA THR A 178 -19.83 5.97 -27.65
C THR A 178 -20.84 7.10 -27.87
N ALA A 179 -21.26 7.80 -26.82
CA ALA A 179 -22.13 8.98 -26.95
C ALA A 179 -21.46 10.10 -27.77
N ASN A 180 -20.17 10.36 -27.55
CA ASN A 180 -19.44 11.38 -28.31
C ASN A 180 -19.29 11.01 -29.79
N CYS A 181 -19.01 9.73 -30.11
CA CYS A 181 -18.95 9.28 -31.51
C CYS A 181 -20.30 9.41 -32.24
N ASN A 182 -21.42 9.21 -31.53
CA ASN A 182 -22.76 9.37 -32.11
C ASN A 182 -23.11 10.83 -32.42
N ILE A 183 -22.58 11.79 -31.64
CA ILE A 183 -22.76 13.24 -31.86
C ILE A 183 -21.96 13.72 -33.09
N ASP A 184 -20.74 13.21 -33.30
CA ASP A 184 -19.93 13.54 -34.49
C ASP A 184 -20.52 12.98 -35.79
N LEU A 185 -21.16 11.80 -35.75
CA LEU A 185 -21.84 11.24 -36.92
C LEU A 185 -23.10 12.04 -37.34
N THR A 186 -23.79 12.65 -36.38
CA THR A 186 -25.02 13.43 -36.66
C THR A 186 -24.73 14.85 -37.16
N ASN A 187 -23.52 15.37 -36.96
CA ASN A 187 -23.11 16.70 -37.41
C ASN A 187 -22.55 16.73 -38.85
N SER A 188 -22.50 15.59 -39.54
CA SER A 188 -21.89 15.46 -40.89
C SER A 188 -22.90 15.25 -42.03
N GLN A 189 -24.22 15.33 -41.79
CA GLN A 189 -25.22 15.32 -42.87
C GLN A 189 -25.55 16.75 -43.32
N PRO A 190 -25.25 17.15 -44.59
CA PRO A 190 -25.80 18.37 -45.13
C PRO A 190 -27.30 18.19 -45.40
N SER A 191 -28.08 19.19 -44.98
CA SER A 191 -29.48 19.34 -45.36
C SER A 191 -29.58 19.75 -46.83
N GLU A 192 -30.22 18.94 -47.65
CA GLU A 192 -30.80 19.40 -48.91
C GLU A 192 -32.24 18.92 -48.96
N GLY A 193 -33.17 19.87 -48.90
CA GLY A 193 -34.53 19.65 -49.34
C GLY A 193 -34.61 19.87 -50.85
N ASP A 194 -35.45 19.11 -51.52
CA ASP A 194 -36.42 19.71 -52.44
C ASP A 194 -37.60 18.78 -52.73
N ILE A 195 -38.73 19.44 -52.95
CA ILE A 195 -40.10 18.97 -53.12
C ILE A 195 -40.28 18.34 -54.50
N ILE A 196 -40.96 17.18 -54.62
CA ILE A 196 -41.92 16.92 -55.71
C ILE A 196 -43.13 16.12 -55.18
N THR A 197 -44.30 16.71 -55.41
CA THR A 197 -45.66 16.22 -55.12
C THR A 197 -46.21 15.42 -56.31
N ASP A 198 -46.98 14.35 -56.03
CA ASP A 198 -48.31 14.02 -56.58
C ASP A 198 -48.61 12.51 -56.39
N ASN A 199 -49.50 12.12 -55.46
CA ASN A 199 -50.96 11.83 -55.64
C ASN A 199 -51.20 10.54 -56.48
N ILE A 200 -51.88 9.46 -56.04
CA ILE A 200 -53.30 9.35 -55.66
C ILE A 200 -53.56 8.00 -54.91
N GLN A 201 -54.21 8.10 -53.75
CA GLN A 201 -55.36 7.35 -53.18
C GLN A 201 -55.54 5.82 -53.36
N ALA A 202 -55.66 5.08 -52.24
CA ALA A 202 -56.92 4.55 -51.68
C ALA A 202 -56.65 3.52 -50.56
N SER A 203 -57.43 3.61 -49.49
CA SER A 203 -57.49 2.74 -48.29
C SER A 203 -58.64 1.70 -48.45
N PRO A 204 -59.02 0.82 -47.47
CA PRO A 204 -58.46 0.55 -46.12
C PRO A 204 -58.53 -0.95 -45.64
N VAL A 205 -58.25 -1.15 -44.33
CA VAL A 205 -58.65 -2.24 -43.38
C VAL A 205 -57.88 -3.58 -43.53
N GLU A 206 -57.38 -4.28 -42.49
CA GLU A 206 -57.97 -4.63 -41.19
C GLU A 206 -56.95 -4.79 -40.02
N ASP A 207 -57.54 -4.69 -38.84
CA ASP A 207 -57.08 -4.79 -37.46
C ASP A 207 -56.72 -6.24 -37.05
N SER A 208 -55.87 -6.40 -36.03
CA SER A 208 -56.02 -7.41 -34.96
C SER A 208 -54.78 -7.49 -34.05
N THR A 209 -55.02 -7.03 -32.82
CA THR A 209 -54.39 -7.30 -31.52
C THR A 209 -53.81 -8.72 -31.32
N ASP A 210 -52.68 -8.83 -30.61
CA ASP A 210 -52.52 -9.35 -29.22
C ASP A 210 -51.64 -10.64 -29.28
N ASP A 211 -50.86 -11.13 -28.32
CA ASP A 211 -50.57 -10.77 -26.93
C ASP A 211 -49.32 -11.56 -26.47
N ALA A 212 -48.75 -11.11 -25.34
CA ALA A 212 -48.15 -11.89 -24.25
C ALA A 212 -47.12 -13.03 -24.44
N ARG A 213 -45.90 -12.73 -23.96
CA ARG A 213 -45.07 -13.42 -22.93
C ARG A 213 -45.44 -14.85 -22.42
N ARG A 214 -44.34 -15.54 -22.06
CA ARG A 214 -44.11 -16.69 -21.12
C ARG A 214 -44.01 -18.04 -21.83
N LEU A 215 -43.04 -18.92 -21.54
CA LEU A 215 -42.21 -19.20 -20.37
C LEU A 215 -40.72 -19.30 -20.71
#